data_AF-A0A936PRL9-F1
#
_entry.id   AF-A0A936PRL9-F1
#
_cell.length_a   1.000
_cell.length_b   1.000
_cell.length_c   1.000
_cell.angle_alpha   90.00
_cell.angle_beta   90.00
_cell.angle_gamma   90.00
#
_symmetry.space_group_name_H-M   'P 1'
#
loop_
_entity.id
_entity.type
_entity.pdbx_description
1 polymer ?
#
loop_
_entity_poly.entity_id
_entity_poly.type
_entity_poly.pdbx_seq_one_letter_code
_entity_poly.pdbx_strand_id
1 'polypeptide(L)'
;MTLPLTTLLACAEPAEPPEPPEVLLHTVESGHGARARFYGQRIPVEVSTAPIPPEYGVERLCFELPGEPGCVPFEPWGALHFSDWRFDGVFSPDGQWALLQQDRFGPYTVVAVAALGAVLRGERPPDFTFGVELAPAPFSTATLAPVCEDARWEGDDGVVFTVSVHGEEAEARWERPFVPPAALRPD
;
A
#
# COMPACT_ATOMS: atom_id res chain seq x y z
N MET A 1 54.48 18.22 -44.47
CA MET A 1 54.12 17.39 -43.30
C MET A 1 52.80 17.90 -42.78
N THR A 2 51.72 17.19 -43.08
CA THR A 2 50.33 17.60 -42.83
C THR A 2 49.77 16.64 -41.81
N LEU A 3 49.37 17.13 -40.63
CA LEU A 3 48.67 16.33 -39.63
C LEU A 3 47.16 16.34 -39.96
N PRO A 4 46.45 15.20 -39.96
CA PRO A 4 44.99 15.22 -39.98
C PRO A 4 44.46 15.47 -38.57
N LEU A 5 43.55 16.45 -38.48
CA LEU A 5 42.75 16.72 -37.29
C LEU A 5 41.66 15.63 -37.20
N THR A 6 41.84 14.63 -36.34
CA THR A 6 40.78 13.66 -36.05
C THR A 6 39.81 14.27 -35.06
N THR A 7 38.67 14.74 -35.54
CA THR A 7 37.52 15.12 -34.71
C THR A 7 36.95 13.85 -34.06
N LEU A 8 37.17 13.69 -32.76
CA LEU A 8 36.46 12.72 -31.94
C LEU A 8 35.01 13.19 -31.80
N LEU A 9 34.10 12.53 -32.51
CA LEU A 9 32.67 12.66 -32.28
C LEU A 9 32.38 12.00 -30.93
N ALA A 10 32.22 12.82 -29.88
CA ALA A 10 31.68 12.35 -28.62
C ALA A 10 30.23 11.91 -28.88
N CYS A 11 29.96 10.62 -28.75
CA CYS A 11 28.59 10.11 -28.64
C CYS A 11 27.97 10.76 -27.40
N ALA A 12 27.15 11.79 -27.59
CA ALA A 12 26.27 12.26 -26.54
C ALA A 12 25.31 11.12 -26.21
N GLU A 13 25.33 10.66 -24.96
CA GLU A 13 24.30 9.75 -24.45
C GLU A 13 22.93 10.40 -24.72
N PRO A 14 21.96 9.65 -25.27
CA PRO A 14 20.62 10.17 -25.45
C PRO A 14 20.09 10.58 -24.08
N ALA A 15 19.80 11.87 -23.89
CA ALA A 15 19.17 12.36 -22.68
C ALA A 15 17.89 11.55 -22.46
N GLU A 16 17.77 10.93 -21.28
CA GLU A 16 16.54 10.23 -20.92
C GLU A 16 15.37 11.21 -21.07
N PRO A 17 14.28 10.80 -21.75
CA PRO A 17 13.11 11.64 -21.85
C PRO A 17 12.66 12.02 -20.43
N PRO A 18 12.24 13.28 -20.20
CA PRO A 18 11.80 13.70 -18.88
C PRO A 18 10.68 12.79 -18.41
N GLU A 19 10.83 12.23 -17.20
CA GLU A 19 9.78 11.42 -16.59
C GLU A 19 8.48 12.24 -16.54
N PRO A 20 7.34 11.64 -16.90
CA PRO A 20 6.06 12.34 -16.87
C PRO A 20 5.78 12.84 -15.44
N PRO A 21 5.17 14.03 -15.27
CA PRO A 21 4.90 14.56 -13.94
C PRO A 21 3.94 13.64 -13.20
N GLU A 22 4.30 13.29 -11.96
CA GLU A 22 3.43 12.58 -11.04
C GLU A 22 2.13 13.38 -10.82
N VAL A 23 0.98 12.73 -10.97
CA VAL A 23 -0.35 13.35 -10.82
C VAL A 23 -1.15 12.67 -9.73
N LEU A 24 -2.06 13.42 -9.10
CA LEU A 24 -3.05 12.86 -8.19
C LEU A 24 -4.03 11.99 -8.99
N LEU A 25 -4.08 10.70 -8.66
CA LEU A 25 -4.94 9.72 -9.28
C LEU A 25 -6.25 9.57 -8.51
N HIS A 26 -6.18 9.48 -7.18
CA HIS A 26 -7.34 9.23 -6.35
C HIS A 26 -7.22 9.83 -4.94
N THR A 27 -8.35 10.05 -4.27
CA THR A 27 -8.40 10.51 -2.88
C THR A 27 -9.54 9.85 -2.14
N VAL A 28 -9.24 9.35 -0.95
CA VAL A 28 -10.19 8.66 -0.05
C VAL A 28 -10.22 9.41 1.27
N GLU A 29 -11.39 9.61 1.87
CA GLU A 29 -11.55 10.32 3.14
C GLU A 29 -12.03 9.37 4.24
N SER A 30 -11.46 9.49 5.44
CA SER A 30 -11.81 8.69 6.61
C SER A 30 -13.11 9.11 7.32
N GLY A 31 -13.81 10.16 6.89
CA GLY A 31 -14.91 10.77 7.67
C GLY A 31 -14.46 11.53 8.94
N HIS A 32 -13.26 11.27 9.45
CA HIS A 32 -12.60 11.99 10.54
C HIS A 32 -11.60 13.06 10.05
N GLY A 33 -11.64 13.38 8.76
CA GLY A 33 -10.86 14.44 8.13
C GLY A 33 -9.48 14.03 7.65
N ALA A 34 -8.99 12.82 7.96
CA ALA A 34 -7.79 12.29 7.32
C ALA A 34 -8.12 11.87 5.88
N ARG A 35 -7.20 12.14 4.95
CA ARG A 35 -7.33 11.80 3.53
C ARG A 35 -6.14 10.99 3.06
N ALA A 36 -6.41 9.87 2.40
CA ALA A 36 -5.42 9.10 1.68
C ALA A 36 -5.37 9.59 0.23
N ARG A 37 -4.20 9.99 -0.26
CA ARG A 37 -4.00 10.52 -1.61
C ARG A 37 -3.06 9.62 -2.38
N PHE A 38 -3.55 9.10 -3.50
CA PHE A 38 -2.81 8.20 -4.38
C PHE A 38 -2.27 8.99 -5.57
N TYR A 39 -0.98 8.85 -5.80
CA TYR A 39 -0.24 9.53 -6.85
C TYR A 39 0.45 8.53 -7.77
N GLY A 40 0.72 8.96 -8.99
CA GLY A 40 1.48 8.19 -9.95
C GLY A 40 1.27 8.72 -11.37
N GLN A 41 1.33 7.83 -12.35
CA GLN A 41 1.31 8.19 -13.77
C GLN A 41 -0.02 7.83 -14.42
N ARG A 42 -0.68 8.82 -15.05
CA ARG A 42 -1.80 8.51 -15.96
C ARG A 42 -1.24 8.04 -17.29
N ILE A 43 -1.48 6.78 -17.64
CA ILE A 43 -1.20 6.30 -18.99
C ILE A 43 -2.32 6.76 -19.93
N PRO A 44 -2.00 7.45 -21.05
CA PRO A 44 -2.99 7.80 -22.06
C PRO A 44 -3.69 6.55 -22.60
N VAL A 45 -5.02 6.53 -22.58
CA VAL A 45 -5.86 5.37 -22.90
C VAL A 45 -5.88 5.03 -24.41
N GLU A 46 -4.90 5.48 -25.19
CA GLU A 46 -4.93 5.35 -26.66
C GLU A 46 -4.61 3.94 -27.19
N VAL A 47 -4.35 2.94 -26.32
CA VAL A 47 -3.90 1.60 -26.77
C VAL A 47 -4.61 0.42 -26.09
N SER A 48 -5.46 0.62 -25.07
CA SER A 48 -6.08 -0.50 -24.36
C SER A 48 -7.48 -0.81 -24.85
N THR A 49 -7.70 -2.04 -25.32
CA THR A 49 -9.03 -2.60 -25.63
C THR A 49 -9.73 -3.19 -24.41
N ALA A 50 -9.04 -3.28 -23.26
CA ALA A 50 -9.58 -3.74 -21.99
C ALA A 50 -9.71 -2.56 -21.00
N PRO A 51 -10.71 -2.58 -20.08
CA PRO A 51 -10.79 -1.60 -19.01
C PRO A 51 -9.52 -1.66 -18.15
N ILE A 52 -8.84 -0.53 -18.04
CA ILE A 52 -7.66 -0.38 -17.18
C ILE A 52 -8.16 -0.22 -15.73
N PRO A 53 -7.64 -1.00 -14.76
CA PRO A 53 -8.00 -0.83 -13.36
C PRO A 53 -7.71 0.61 -12.88
N PRO A 54 -8.56 1.20 -12.03
CA PRO A 54 -8.38 2.57 -11.58
C PRO A 54 -7.09 2.78 -10.77
N GLU A 55 -6.55 1.73 -10.17
CA GLU A 55 -5.29 1.71 -9.41
C GLU A 55 -4.05 1.62 -10.32
N TYR A 56 -4.24 1.37 -11.61
CA TYR A 56 -3.15 1.26 -12.56
C TYR A 56 -2.35 2.58 -12.64
N GLY A 57 -1.03 2.47 -12.54
CA GLY A 57 -0.13 3.61 -12.54
C GLY A 57 0.03 4.31 -11.18
N VAL A 58 -0.60 3.82 -10.11
CA VAL A 58 -0.32 4.29 -8.75
C VAL A 58 1.08 3.85 -8.33
N GLU A 59 1.88 4.83 -7.89
CA GLU A 59 3.27 4.65 -7.49
C GLU A 59 3.48 5.04 -6.01
N ARG A 60 2.63 5.93 -5.48
CA ARG A 60 2.81 6.48 -4.14
C ARG A 60 1.49 6.75 -3.44
N LEU A 61 1.51 6.59 -2.12
CA LEU A 61 0.45 6.99 -1.21
C LEU A 61 0.99 8.02 -0.22
N CYS A 62 0.18 9.04 0.09
CA CYS A 62 0.46 9.92 1.22
C CYS A 62 -0.85 10.33 1.93
N PHE A 63 -0.73 10.78 3.16
CA PHE A 63 -1.85 11.13 4.01
C PHE A 63 -1.88 12.61 4.35
N GLU A 64 -2.98 13.29 4.05
CA GLU A 64 -3.29 14.60 4.65
C GLU A 64 -4.00 14.35 5.97
N LEU A 65 -3.46 14.88 7.07
CA LEU A 65 -3.96 14.63 8.42
C LEU A 65 -4.66 15.88 8.98
N PRO A 66 -5.73 15.74 9.78
CA PRO A 66 -6.42 16.87 10.37
C PRO A 66 -5.49 17.73 11.21
N GLY A 67 -5.44 19.04 10.92
CA GLY A 67 -4.64 20.00 11.68
C GLY A 67 -3.15 19.98 11.37
N GLU A 68 -2.70 19.14 10.43
CA GLU A 68 -1.31 19.11 9.98
C GLU A 68 -1.21 19.68 8.54
N PRO A 69 -0.25 20.57 8.27
CA PRO A 69 -0.04 21.06 6.92
C PRO A 69 0.67 20.02 6.05
N GLY A 70 0.12 19.77 4.86
CA GLY A 70 0.76 18.96 3.83
C GLY A 70 0.38 17.48 3.85
N CYS A 71 1.12 16.70 3.07
CA CYS A 71 0.90 15.27 2.90
C CYS A 71 2.08 14.50 3.51
N VAL A 72 1.80 13.59 4.43
CA VAL A 72 2.80 12.71 5.05
C VAL A 72 2.95 11.46 4.18
N PRO A 73 4.12 11.20 3.58
CA PRO A 73 4.31 10.05 2.71
C PRO A 73 4.13 8.73 3.48
N PHE A 74 3.57 7.74 2.79
CA PHE A 74 3.59 6.35 3.24
C PHE A 74 4.74 5.62 2.53
N GLU A 75 5.69 5.14 3.31
CA GLU A 75 6.84 4.37 2.85
C GLU A 75 6.64 2.90 3.25
N PRO A 76 6.20 2.02 2.33
CA PRO A 76 6.07 0.61 2.62
C PRO A 76 7.42 -0.01 2.96
N TRP A 77 7.43 -1.06 3.79
CA TRP A 77 8.65 -1.76 4.17
C TRP A 77 9.31 -2.51 2.99
N GLY A 78 8.51 -2.88 2.00
CA GLY A 78 8.99 -3.54 0.79
C GLY A 78 8.31 -3.01 -0.47
N ALA A 79 8.28 -3.84 -1.50
CA ALA A 79 7.84 -3.40 -2.82
C ALA A 79 6.34 -3.59 -3.00
N LEU A 80 5.67 -2.53 -3.44
CA LEU A 80 4.27 -2.56 -3.86
C LEU A 80 4.18 -2.23 -5.35
N HIS A 81 3.33 -2.98 -6.05
CA HIS A 81 2.97 -2.72 -7.43
C HIS A 81 1.60 -2.05 -7.50
N PHE A 82 1.24 -1.54 -8.69
CA PHE A 82 -0.07 -0.92 -8.91
C PHE A 82 -1.23 -1.84 -8.48
N SER A 83 -1.06 -3.17 -8.62
CA SER A 83 -2.05 -4.20 -8.28
C SER A 83 -2.29 -4.35 -6.78
N ASP A 84 -1.36 -3.87 -5.95
CA ASP A 84 -1.37 -4.08 -4.51
C ASP A 84 -2.10 -2.92 -3.80
N TRP A 85 -2.30 -1.81 -4.50
CA TRP A 85 -3.13 -0.72 -3.99
C TRP A 85 -4.61 -1.08 -4.09
N ARG A 86 -5.38 -0.68 -3.08
CA ARG A 86 -6.84 -0.65 -3.11
C ARG A 86 -7.27 0.74 -2.67
N PHE A 87 -8.08 1.40 -3.48
CA PHE A 87 -8.63 2.71 -3.11
C PHE A 87 -9.67 2.55 -2.00
N ASP A 88 -10.60 1.62 -2.22
CA ASP A 88 -11.54 1.23 -1.19
C ASP A 88 -10.82 0.39 -0.13
N GLY A 89 -11.06 0.69 1.14
CA GLY A 89 -10.52 -0.08 2.25
C GLY A 89 -9.26 0.48 2.92
N VAL A 90 -8.75 1.66 2.50
CA VAL A 90 -7.69 2.35 3.25
C VAL A 90 -8.17 2.68 4.67
N PHE A 91 -9.41 3.15 4.82
CA PHE A 91 -10.00 3.46 6.11
C PHE A 91 -11.12 2.47 6.45
N SER A 92 -11.26 2.16 7.74
CA SER A 92 -12.40 1.40 8.26
C SER A 92 -13.71 2.14 8.00
N PRO A 93 -14.87 1.46 7.99
CA PRO A 93 -16.16 2.09 7.77
C PRO A 93 -16.49 3.19 8.79
N ASP A 94 -16.10 3.01 10.06
CA ASP A 94 -16.18 4.04 11.10
C ASP A 94 -15.11 5.13 10.99
N GLY A 95 -14.15 4.99 10.08
CA GLY A 95 -13.10 5.97 9.83
C GLY A 95 -12.03 6.09 10.92
N GLN A 96 -12.07 5.23 11.94
CA GLN A 96 -11.14 5.30 13.08
C GLN A 96 -9.80 4.63 12.79
N TRP A 97 -9.73 3.78 11.77
CA TRP A 97 -8.57 2.94 11.49
C TRP A 97 -8.13 3.07 10.04
N ALA A 98 -6.82 2.98 9.84
CA ALA A 98 -6.20 2.88 8.53
C ALA A 98 -5.57 1.49 8.37
N LEU A 99 -5.79 0.86 7.22
CA LEU A 99 -5.18 -0.39 6.78
C LEU A 99 -4.12 -0.07 5.73
N LEU A 100 -2.88 -0.48 5.97
CA LEU A 100 -1.74 -0.22 5.09
C LEU A 100 -1.05 -1.54 4.73
N GLN A 101 -0.89 -1.83 3.45
CA GLN A 101 -0.07 -2.94 2.98
C GLN A 101 1.41 -2.51 3.01
N GLN A 102 2.27 -3.29 3.67
CA GLN A 102 3.70 -2.95 3.81
C GLN A 102 4.57 -3.58 2.73
N ASP A 103 4.12 -4.67 2.11
CA ASP A 103 4.82 -5.37 1.03
C ASP A 103 3.83 -6.29 0.29
N ARG A 104 4.14 -6.67 -0.96
CA ARG A 104 3.33 -7.60 -1.78
C ARG A 104 3.10 -8.95 -1.09
N PHE A 105 4.07 -9.42 -0.31
CA PHE A 105 3.97 -10.69 0.44
C PHE A 105 3.43 -10.48 1.86
N GLY A 106 2.95 -9.27 2.15
CA GLY A 106 2.61 -8.82 3.49
C GLY A 106 3.86 -8.41 4.30
N PRO A 107 3.67 -7.84 5.49
CA PRO A 107 2.40 -7.80 6.22
C PRO A 107 1.51 -6.61 5.86
N TYR A 108 0.27 -6.66 6.33
CA TYR A 108 -0.57 -5.50 6.54
C TYR A 108 -0.36 -4.93 7.93
N THR A 109 -0.58 -3.64 8.08
CA THR A 109 -0.60 -2.96 9.36
C THR A 109 -1.91 -2.22 9.54
N VAL A 110 -2.46 -2.26 10.75
CA VAL A 110 -3.62 -1.47 11.15
C VAL A 110 -3.17 -0.41 12.14
N VAL A 111 -3.60 0.83 11.88
CA VAL A 111 -3.18 2.02 12.62
C VAL A 111 -4.39 2.86 12.96
N ALA A 112 -4.52 3.33 14.20
CA ALA A 112 -5.53 4.31 14.56
C ALA A 112 -5.28 5.61 13.77
N VAL A 113 -6.31 6.19 13.13
CA VAL A 113 -6.17 7.42 12.33
C VAL A 113 -5.58 8.58 13.15
N ALA A 114 -5.94 8.67 14.43
CA ALA A 114 -5.38 9.66 15.35
C ALA A 114 -3.88 9.51 15.61
N ALA A 115 -3.32 8.31 15.40
CA ALA A 115 -1.90 7.99 15.56
C ALA A 115 -1.14 7.88 14.23
N LEU A 116 -1.84 7.98 13.09
CA LEU A 116 -1.31 7.69 11.77
C LEU A 116 -0.08 8.54 11.43
N GLY A 117 -0.10 9.83 11.73
CA GLY A 117 1.05 10.72 11.48
C GLY A 117 2.31 10.29 12.21
N ALA A 118 2.21 9.85 13.47
CA ALA A 118 3.35 9.39 14.24
C ALA A 118 3.89 8.05 13.72
N VAL A 119 3.01 7.14 13.25
CA VAL A 119 3.42 5.88 12.62
C VAL A 119 4.14 6.13 11.29
N LEU A 120 3.59 6.97 10.41
CA LEU A 120 4.19 7.28 9.11
C LEU A 120 5.57 7.93 9.24
N ARG A 121 5.82 8.67 10.32
CA ARG A 121 7.13 9.26 10.64
C ARG A 121 8.10 8.31 11.34
N GLY A 122 7.67 7.09 11.66
CA GLY A 122 8.48 6.13 12.42
C GLY A 122 8.65 6.49 13.89
N GLU A 123 7.83 7.38 14.44
CA GLU A 123 7.89 7.81 15.85
C GLU A 123 7.28 6.75 16.79
N ARG A 124 6.42 5.88 16.25
CA ARG A 124 5.83 4.75 16.98
C ARG A 124 5.52 3.59 16.03
N PRO A 125 5.43 2.35 16.53
CA PRO A 125 5.00 1.22 15.72
C PRO A 125 3.49 1.28 15.41
N PRO A 126 3.04 0.55 14.37
CA PRO A 126 1.63 0.29 14.11
C PRO A 126 0.93 -0.36 15.30
N ASP A 127 -0.39 -0.19 15.41
CA ASP A 127 -1.17 -0.81 16.49
C ASP A 127 -1.27 -2.33 16.30
N PHE A 128 -1.38 -2.78 15.05
CA PHE A 128 -1.37 -4.20 14.69
C PHE A 128 -0.59 -4.46 13.41
N THR A 129 -0.06 -5.68 13.29
CA THR A 129 0.61 -6.18 12.09
C THR A 129 0.20 -7.64 11.90
N PHE A 130 -0.21 -8.00 10.69
CA PHE A 130 -0.62 -9.36 10.33
C PHE A 130 -0.37 -9.67 8.86
N GLY A 131 -0.30 -10.93 8.49
CA GLY A 131 -0.11 -11.35 7.10
C GLY A 131 -0.35 -12.85 6.88
N VAL A 132 0.52 -13.46 6.07
CA VAL A 132 0.48 -14.86 5.65
C VAL A 132 0.30 -15.86 6.80
N GLU A 133 0.75 -15.54 8.00
CA GLU A 133 0.61 -16.41 9.18
C GLU A 133 -0.85 -16.71 9.55
N LEU A 134 -1.80 -15.92 9.04
CA LEU A 134 -3.24 -16.16 9.20
C LEU A 134 -3.83 -17.08 8.11
N ALA A 135 -3.08 -17.39 7.07
CA ALA A 135 -3.55 -18.23 5.97
C ALA A 135 -3.66 -19.71 6.39
N PRO A 136 -4.70 -20.43 5.92
CA PRO A 136 -4.81 -21.87 6.17
C PRO A 136 -3.66 -22.64 5.52
N ALA A 137 -3.38 -23.85 6.01
CA ALA A 137 -2.50 -24.76 5.29
C ALA A 137 -3.09 -25.09 3.89
N PRO A 138 -2.27 -25.21 2.83
CA PRO A 138 -0.80 -25.25 2.87
C PRO A 138 -0.10 -23.89 2.77
N PHE A 139 -0.83 -22.77 2.62
CA PHE A 139 -0.28 -21.45 2.31
C PHE A 139 0.74 -20.95 3.35
N SER A 140 0.45 -21.12 4.64
CA SER A 140 1.37 -20.76 5.73
C SER A 140 2.62 -21.64 5.84
N THR A 141 2.67 -22.74 5.08
CA THR A 141 3.81 -23.69 5.03
C THR A 141 4.37 -23.84 3.62
N ALA A 142 3.96 -22.98 2.68
CA ALA A 142 4.33 -23.12 1.28
C ALA A 142 5.85 -22.90 1.10
N THR A 143 6.45 -23.68 0.20
CA THR A 143 7.87 -23.53 -0.18
C THR A 143 8.14 -22.22 -0.92
N LEU A 144 7.09 -21.61 -1.49
CA LEU A 144 7.15 -20.35 -2.22
C LEU A 144 6.43 -19.27 -1.43
N ALA A 145 6.90 -18.02 -1.59
CA ALA A 145 6.32 -16.87 -0.90
C ALA A 145 4.89 -16.62 -1.42
N PRO A 146 3.86 -16.75 -0.57
CA PRO A 146 2.49 -16.42 -0.93
C PRO A 146 2.32 -14.90 -1.07
N VAL A 147 1.51 -14.49 -2.03
CA VAL A 147 1.13 -13.09 -2.23
C VAL A 147 -0.08 -12.78 -1.35
N CYS A 148 -0.06 -11.62 -0.70
CA CYS A 148 -1.21 -11.09 0.04
C CYS A 148 -1.87 -10.00 -0.80
N GLU A 149 -3.16 -10.14 -1.08
CA GLU A 149 -3.90 -9.22 -1.95
C GLU A 149 -5.35 -9.02 -1.49
N ASP A 150 -6.04 -8.04 -2.09
CA ASP A 150 -7.48 -7.80 -1.89
C ASP A 150 -7.93 -7.59 -0.44
N ALA A 151 -7.05 -7.03 0.38
CA ALA A 151 -7.39 -6.70 1.75
C ALA A 151 -8.48 -5.63 1.82
N ARG A 152 -9.53 -5.92 2.59
CA ARG A 152 -10.69 -5.05 2.79
C ARG A 152 -11.20 -5.16 4.21
N TRP A 153 -11.82 -4.09 4.70
CA TRP A 153 -12.50 -4.12 5.98
C TRP A 153 -13.74 -5.01 5.92
N GLU A 154 -13.92 -5.82 6.96
CA GLU A 154 -15.13 -6.55 7.29
C GLU A 154 -15.68 -5.98 8.59
N GLY A 155 -16.64 -5.04 8.48
CA GLY A 155 -17.09 -4.25 9.62
C GLY A 155 -16.05 -3.21 10.07
N ASP A 156 -16.15 -2.75 11.31
CA ASP A 156 -15.31 -1.65 11.86
C ASP A 156 -13.96 -2.15 12.41
N ASP A 157 -13.82 -3.47 12.60
CA ASP A 157 -12.72 -4.07 13.35
C ASP A 157 -12.15 -5.37 12.74
N GLY A 158 -12.74 -5.87 11.65
CA GLY A 158 -12.25 -7.00 10.88
C GLY A 158 -11.57 -6.58 9.58
N VAL A 159 -10.58 -7.35 9.14
CA VAL A 159 -9.97 -7.28 7.82
C VAL A 159 -9.94 -8.67 7.22
N VAL A 160 -10.36 -8.77 5.97
CA VAL A 160 -10.29 -10.00 5.19
C VAL A 160 -9.44 -9.76 3.96
N PHE A 161 -8.61 -10.73 3.59
CA PHE A 161 -7.67 -10.62 2.47
C PHE A 161 -7.46 -11.98 1.81
N THR A 162 -7.02 -11.96 0.56
CA THR A 162 -6.70 -13.16 -0.21
C THR A 162 -5.22 -13.47 -0.09
N VAL A 163 -4.90 -14.76 0.04
CA VAL A 163 -3.55 -15.28 0.01
C VAL A 163 -3.44 -16.24 -1.16
N SER A 164 -2.53 -15.97 -2.10
CA SER A 164 -2.40 -16.75 -3.32
C SER A 164 -1.01 -17.34 -3.53
N VAL A 165 -0.97 -18.58 -4.02
CA VAL A 165 0.24 -19.32 -4.42
C VAL A 165 -0.11 -20.11 -5.67
N HIS A 166 0.59 -19.85 -6.79
CA HIS A 166 0.43 -20.64 -8.03
C HIS A 166 -1.00 -20.71 -8.60
N GLY A 167 -1.82 -19.68 -8.35
CA GLY A 167 -3.22 -19.67 -8.77
C GLY A 167 -4.16 -20.48 -7.88
N GLU A 168 -3.65 -21.06 -6.79
CA GLU A 168 -4.47 -21.45 -5.65
C GLU A 168 -4.63 -20.23 -4.74
N GLU A 169 -5.84 -20.05 -4.21
CA GLU A 169 -6.20 -18.90 -3.37
C GLU A 169 -6.89 -19.40 -2.10
N ALA A 170 -6.63 -18.72 -0.99
CA ALA A 170 -7.37 -18.86 0.24
C ALA A 170 -7.72 -17.48 0.81
N GLU A 171 -8.90 -17.37 1.39
CA GLU A 171 -9.27 -16.20 2.16
C GLU A 171 -8.69 -16.35 3.59
N ALA A 172 -8.01 -15.30 4.05
CA ALA A 172 -7.53 -15.18 5.40
C ALA A 172 -8.24 -13.99 6.07
N ARG A 173 -8.43 -14.10 7.38
CA ARG A 173 -9.11 -13.07 8.16
C ARG A 173 -8.30 -12.70 9.38
N TRP A 174 -8.16 -11.39 9.55
CA TRP A 174 -7.72 -10.77 10.79
C TRP A 174 -8.93 -10.10 11.44
N GLU A 175 -9.22 -10.47 12.68
CA GLU A 175 -10.13 -9.72 13.54
C GLU A 175 -9.31 -9.25 14.73
N ARG A 176 -9.64 -8.09 15.32
CA ARG A 176 -8.97 -7.67 16.55
C ARG A 176 -9.02 -8.81 17.56
N PRO A 177 -7.88 -9.23 18.12
CA PRO A 177 -7.89 -10.26 19.14
C PRO A 177 -8.66 -9.73 20.35
N PHE A 178 -9.83 -10.30 20.63
CA PHE A 178 -10.51 -10.13 21.90
C PHE A 178 -9.62 -10.69 23.02
N VAL A 179 -9.08 -9.81 23.87
CA VAL A 179 -8.89 -10.13 25.29
C VAL A 179 -9.84 -9.23 26.05
N PRO A 180 -11.05 -9.69 26.44
CA PRO A 180 -11.62 -9.13 27.65
C PRO A 180 -10.55 -9.29 28.73
N PRO A 181 -10.12 -8.21 29.41
CA PRO A 181 -9.23 -8.36 30.55
C PRO A 181 -9.89 -9.41 31.43
N ALA A 182 -9.11 -10.42 31.83
CA ALA A 182 -9.57 -11.41 32.78
C ALA A 182 -10.37 -10.65 33.84
N ALA A 183 -11.59 -11.10 34.08
CA ALA A 183 -12.21 -10.83 35.36
C ALA A 183 -11.21 -11.38 36.39
N LEU A 184 -10.28 -10.53 36.82
CA LEU A 184 -9.70 -10.55 38.13
C LEU A 184 -10.92 -10.47 39.02
N ARG A 185 -11.48 -11.64 39.30
CA ARG A 185 -12.32 -11.84 40.46
C ARG A 185 -11.45 -11.32 41.60
N PRO A 186 -11.83 -10.25 42.31
CA PRO A 186 -11.32 -10.11 43.65
C PRO A 186 -11.74 -11.37 44.40
N ASP A 187 -10.79 -11.94 45.14
CA ASP A 187 -10.97 -13.08 46.04
C ASP A 187 -12.24 -12.97 46.91
#